data_AF-A0A654LYC7-F1
#
_entry.id   AF-A0A654LYC7-F1
#
_cell.length_a   1.000
_cell.length_b   1.000
_cell.length_c   1.000
_cell.angle_alpha   90.00
_cell.angle_beta   90.00
_cell.angle_gamma   90.00
#
_symmetry.space_group_name_H-M   'P 1'
#
loop_
_entity.id
_entity.type
_entity.pdbx_description
1 polymer ?
#
loop_
_entity_poly.entity_id
_entity_poly.type
_entity_poly.pdbx_seq_one_letter_code
_entity_poly.pdbx_strand_id
1 'polypeptide(L)'
;MQTTQKDKEDQILNLLEEGYTNRQICKIEHCSPNKVSSVNKKRTGKINELDTQIKNKSICSQVFDLLEKKVPLAQIITRVDIDPDEAMKIENKYLQVSKRDRIIYLLREEKDMVLTIEKLEFLKANPDLWKEIKKTMDIQTVNRNLVIEGDNIENEIEGKKILLKNFYNKMIKEKRKKLGIDIY
;
A
#
# COMPACT_ATOMS: atom_id res chain seq x y z
N MET A 1 18.47 46.80 2.53
CA MET A 1 17.30 46.80 3.43
C MET A 1 17.13 45.39 3.99
N GLN A 2 17.21 45.20 5.31
CA GLN A 2 16.99 43.90 5.93
C GLN A 2 15.48 43.61 5.95
N THR A 3 15.00 42.77 5.04
CA THR A 3 13.63 42.22 5.09
C THR A 3 13.45 41.49 6.41
N THR A 4 12.43 41.87 7.17
CA THR A 4 12.17 41.20 8.45
C THR A 4 11.73 39.76 8.21
N GLN A 5 11.90 38.91 9.21
CA GLN A 5 11.55 37.48 9.09
C GLN A 5 10.07 37.26 8.75
N LYS A 6 9.20 38.24 9.09
CA LYS A 6 7.78 38.24 8.79
C LYS A 6 7.51 38.49 7.31
N ASP A 7 8.19 39.47 6.70
CA ASP A 7 8.04 39.80 5.27
C ASP A 7 8.38 38.60 4.38
N LYS A 8 9.38 37.81 4.78
CA LYS A 8 9.77 36.57 4.07
C LYS A 8 8.74 35.45 4.23
N GLU A 9 8.08 35.34 5.38
CA GLU A 9 7.00 34.36 5.56
C GLU A 9 5.80 34.74 4.67
N ASP A 10 5.47 36.02 4.59
CA ASP A 10 4.37 36.52 3.74
C ASP A 10 4.67 36.30 2.24
N GLN A 11 5.91 36.51 1.80
CA GLN A 11 6.33 36.20 0.42
C GLN A 11 6.24 34.70 0.10
N ILE A 12 6.68 33.83 1.01
CA ILE A 12 6.54 32.38 0.85
C ILE A 12 5.05 31.98 0.74
N LEU A 13 4.17 32.64 1.49
CA LEU A 13 2.73 32.38 1.44
C LEU A 13 2.11 32.78 0.11
N ASN A 14 2.46 33.96 -0.41
CA ASN A 14 1.98 34.43 -1.72
C ASN A 14 2.42 33.49 -2.84
N LEU A 15 3.68 33.05 -2.84
CA LEU A 15 4.17 32.08 -3.83
C LEU A 15 3.46 30.71 -3.74
N LEU A 16 3.06 30.29 -2.54
CA LEU A 16 2.24 29.09 -2.37
C LEU A 16 0.82 29.29 -2.91
N GLU A 17 0.24 30.49 -2.82
CA GLU A 17 -1.07 30.84 -3.40
C GLU A 17 -1.04 30.86 -4.93
N GLU A 18 0.06 31.33 -5.49
CA GLU A 18 0.31 31.34 -6.94
C GLU A 18 0.63 29.95 -7.51
N GLY A 19 0.69 28.90 -6.67
CA GLY A 19 0.84 27.51 -7.08
C GLY A 19 2.29 27.05 -7.29
N TYR A 20 3.28 27.82 -6.81
CA TYR A 20 4.69 27.41 -6.90
C TYR A 20 4.99 26.22 -5.98
N THR A 21 5.79 25.29 -6.49
CA THR A 21 6.27 24.14 -5.71
C THR A 21 7.31 24.57 -4.68
N ASN A 22 7.43 23.84 -3.56
CA ASN A 22 8.42 24.13 -2.51
C ASN A 22 9.85 24.31 -3.06
N ARG A 23 10.22 23.54 -4.10
CA ARG A 23 11.54 23.62 -4.73
C ARG A 23 11.75 24.92 -5.51
N GLN A 24 10.70 25.47 -6.14
CA GLN A 24 10.74 26.77 -6.80
C GLN A 24 10.84 27.89 -5.78
N ILE A 25 10.06 27.81 -4.70
CA ILE A 25 10.06 28.81 -3.62
C ILE A 25 11.43 28.88 -2.94
N CYS A 26 12.09 27.74 -2.69
CA CYS A 26 13.44 27.72 -2.11
C CYS A 26 14.48 28.44 -2.99
N LYS A 27 14.29 28.41 -4.32
CA LYS A 27 15.18 29.08 -5.27
C LYS A 27 14.95 30.60 -5.32
N ILE A 28 13.69 31.02 -5.18
CA ILE A 28 13.29 32.44 -5.23
C ILE A 28 13.64 33.14 -3.91
N GLU A 29 13.26 32.53 -2.79
CA GLU A 29 13.37 33.13 -1.45
C GLU A 29 14.68 32.77 -0.72
N HIS A 30 15.57 32.01 -1.38
CA HIS A 30 16.84 31.54 -0.82
C HIS A 30 16.70 30.96 0.59
N CYS A 31 15.65 30.16 0.80
CA CYS A 31 15.33 29.57 2.09
C CYS A 31 15.40 28.04 2.05
N SER A 32 15.55 27.41 3.22
CA SER A 32 15.58 25.96 3.30
C SER A 32 14.19 25.36 3.02
N PRO A 33 14.11 24.16 2.43
CA PRO A 33 12.84 23.46 2.22
C PRO A 33 12.01 23.30 3.50
N ASN A 34 12.70 23.15 4.64
CA ASN A 34 12.08 23.08 5.96
C ASN A 34 11.36 24.38 6.34
N LYS A 35 11.90 25.54 5.95
CA LYS A 35 11.27 26.83 6.20
C LYS A 35 9.98 26.98 5.40
N VAL A 36 9.99 26.66 4.10
CA VAL A 36 8.78 26.67 3.26
C VAL A 36 7.71 25.71 3.81
N SER A 37 8.12 24.50 4.17
CA SER A 37 7.22 23.51 4.78
C SER A 37 6.62 24.01 6.10
N SER A 38 7.41 24.65 6.96
CA SER A 38 6.94 25.21 8.23
C SER A 38 5.91 26.33 8.04
N VAL A 39 6.10 27.17 7.02
CA VAL A 39 5.19 28.29 6.71
C VAL A 39 3.88 27.76 6.13
N ASN A 40 3.94 26.80 5.21
CA ASN A 40 2.74 26.14 4.67
C ASN A 40 1.94 25.39 5.75
N LYS A 41 2.62 24.77 6.71
CA LYS A 41 2.01 24.10 7.88
C LYS A 41 1.30 25.06 8.82
N LYS A 42 1.90 26.23 9.11
CA LYS A 42 1.26 27.28 9.91
C LYS A 42 -0.05 27.78 9.26
N ARG A 43 -0.09 27.89 7.93
CA ARG A 43 -1.26 28.38 7.18
C ARG A 43 -2.39 27.37 7.08
N THR A 44 -2.06 26.13 6.72
CA THR A 44 -3.09 25.13 6.39
C THR A 44 -3.80 24.56 7.62
N GLY A 45 -3.26 24.74 8.83
CA GLY A 45 -3.81 24.16 10.07
C GLY A 45 -3.82 22.62 10.08
N LYS A 46 -3.45 21.98 8.96
CA LYS A 46 -3.35 20.54 8.78
C LYS A 46 -2.08 20.06 9.45
N ILE A 47 -2.17 19.91 10.77
CA ILE A 47 -1.40 18.90 11.46
C ILE A 47 -1.92 17.58 10.90
N ASN A 48 -1.25 17.03 9.88
CA ASN A 48 -1.46 15.63 9.53
C ASN A 48 -0.95 14.82 10.73
N GLU A 49 -1.85 14.45 11.63
CA GLU A 49 -1.54 13.62 12.81
C GLU A 49 -0.84 12.30 12.41
N LEU A 50 -1.04 11.86 11.16
CA LEU A 50 -0.32 10.74 10.55
C LEU A 50 1.18 11.02 10.30
N ASP A 51 1.58 12.24 9.94
CA ASP A 51 2.99 12.57 9.66
C ASP A 51 3.82 12.73 10.95
N THR A 52 3.19 13.17 12.05
CA THR A 52 3.85 13.26 13.37
C THR A 52 4.00 11.90 14.04
N GLN A 53 3.07 10.96 13.81
CA GLN A 53 3.20 9.60 14.34
C GLN A 53 4.29 8.78 13.64
N ILE A 54 4.50 8.97 12.33
CA ILE A 54 5.55 8.25 11.58
C ILE A 54 6.94 8.75 11.99
N LYS A 55 7.14 10.06 12.18
CA LYS A 55 8.45 10.64 12.53
C LYS A 55 8.98 10.29 13.93
N ASN A 56 8.12 9.87 14.85
CA ASN A 56 8.53 9.43 16.20
C ASN A 56 8.87 7.93 16.26
N LYS A 57 8.66 7.18 15.18
CA LYS A 57 8.98 5.76 15.10
C LYS A 57 10.37 5.56 14.51
N SER A 58 11.05 4.50 14.93
CA SER A 58 12.33 4.10 14.30
C SER A 58 12.11 3.80 12.81
N ILE A 59 13.15 4.00 11.98
CA ILE A 59 13.12 3.69 10.54
C ILE A 59 12.61 2.25 10.30
N CYS A 60 13.08 1.30 11.12
CA CYS A 60 12.63 -0.10 11.08
C CYS A 60 11.11 -0.23 11.29
N SER A 61 10.57 0.45 12.31
CA SER A 61 9.14 0.44 12.60
C SER A 61 8.30 1.10 11.49
N GLN A 62 8.80 2.19 10.90
CA GLN A 62 8.12 2.85 9.79
C GLN A 62 8.05 1.95 8.55
N VAL A 63 9.16 1.26 8.24
CA VAL A 63 9.22 0.29 7.14
C VAL A 63 8.29 -0.89 7.41
N PHE A 64 8.26 -1.42 8.63
CA PHE A 64 7.37 -2.52 9.02
C PHE A 64 5.89 -2.17 8.84
N ASP A 65 5.45 -1.00 9.33
CA ASP A 65 4.07 -0.52 9.18
C ASP A 65 3.66 -0.42 7.70
N LEU A 66 4.59 0.01 6.83
CA LEU A 66 4.34 0.15 5.39
C LEU A 66 4.32 -1.19 4.67
N LEU A 67 5.19 -2.13 5.06
CA LEU A 67 5.20 -3.50 4.54
C LEU A 67 3.92 -4.25 4.92
N GLU A 68 3.42 -4.07 6.14
CA GLU A 68 2.15 -4.64 6.60
C GLU A 68 0.96 -4.14 5.76
N LYS A 69 1.00 -2.87 5.35
CA LYS A 69 0.03 -2.25 4.43
C LYS A 69 0.24 -2.63 2.96
N LYS A 70 1.15 -3.56 2.66
CA LYS A 70 1.49 -4.03 1.31
C LYS A 70 1.99 -2.90 0.38
N VAL A 71 2.63 -1.88 0.94
CA VAL A 71 3.24 -0.82 0.13
C VAL A 71 4.48 -1.38 -0.57
N PRO A 72 4.67 -1.16 -1.89
CA PRO A 72 5.85 -1.65 -2.59
C PRO A 72 7.16 -1.06 -2.02
N LEU A 73 8.20 -1.89 -1.90
CA LEU A 73 9.49 -1.49 -1.30
C LEU A 73 10.09 -0.22 -1.94
N ALA A 74 9.97 -0.08 -3.26
CA ALA A 74 10.42 1.12 -3.99
C ALA A 74 9.75 2.40 -3.47
N GLN A 75 8.45 2.35 -3.16
CA GLN A 75 7.73 3.49 -2.58
C GLN A 75 8.11 3.71 -1.12
N ILE A 76 8.44 2.65 -0.38
CA ILE A 76 8.91 2.75 1.01
C ILE A 76 10.25 3.48 1.07
N ILE A 77 11.20 3.12 0.19
CA ILE A 77 12.51 3.77 0.07
C ILE A 77 12.34 5.29 -0.10
N THR A 78 11.47 5.71 -1.03
CA THR A 78 11.21 7.14 -1.28
C THR A 78 10.49 7.83 -0.12
N ARG A 79 9.59 7.14 0.58
CA ARG A 79 8.78 7.74 1.67
C ARG A 79 9.55 7.87 2.97
N VAL A 80 10.39 6.89 3.29
CA VAL A 80 11.15 6.82 4.55
C VAL A 80 12.54 7.45 4.41
N ASP A 81 12.98 7.71 3.18
CA ASP A 81 14.32 8.24 2.87
C ASP A 81 15.42 7.34 3.45
N ILE A 82 15.32 6.05 3.13
CA ILE A 82 16.24 5.00 3.59
C ILE A 82 17.03 4.45 2.40
N ASP A 83 18.28 4.05 2.64
CA ASP A 83 19.09 3.38 1.64
C ASP A 83 18.43 2.06 1.15
N PRO A 84 18.47 1.76 -0.17
CA PRO A 84 17.87 0.54 -0.72
C PRO A 84 18.40 -0.76 -0.11
N ASP A 85 19.69 -0.88 0.17
CA ASP A 85 20.28 -2.09 0.74
C ASP A 85 19.83 -2.27 2.20
N GLU A 86 19.70 -1.17 2.93
CA GLU A 86 19.15 -1.17 4.27
C GLU A 86 17.66 -1.53 4.27
N ALA A 87 16.87 -0.99 3.33
CA ALA A 87 15.46 -1.32 3.15
C ALA A 87 15.25 -2.82 2.87
N MET A 88 16.06 -3.43 2.00
CA MET A 88 16.02 -4.87 1.72
C MET A 88 16.38 -5.71 2.95
N LYS A 89 17.35 -5.28 3.77
CA LYS A 89 17.69 -5.97 5.03
C LYS A 89 16.52 -5.94 6.02
N ILE A 90 15.83 -4.80 6.12
CA ILE A 90 14.67 -4.64 7.01
C ILE A 90 13.47 -5.44 6.49
N GLU A 91 13.21 -5.44 5.19
CA GLU A 91 12.17 -6.27 4.56
C GLU A 91 12.43 -7.77 4.80
N ASN A 92 13.67 -8.23 4.66
CA ASN A 92 14.02 -9.61 4.97
C ASN A 92 13.74 -9.98 6.44
N LYS A 93 14.06 -9.08 7.38
CA LYS A 93 13.71 -9.27 8.81
C LYS A 93 12.20 -9.30 9.02
N TYR A 94 11.46 -8.40 8.37
CA TYR A 94 10.00 -8.38 8.41
C TYR A 94 9.41 -9.70 7.89
N LEU A 95 9.91 -10.21 6.77
CA LEU A 95 9.48 -11.49 6.20
C LEU A 95 9.82 -12.66 7.12
N GLN A 96 10.97 -12.64 7.80
CA GLN A 96 11.31 -13.66 8.77
C GLN A 96 10.36 -13.66 9.97
N VAL A 97 10.05 -12.48 10.53
CA VAL A 97 9.15 -12.36 11.69
C VAL A 97 7.71 -12.69 11.31
N SER A 98 7.19 -12.09 10.23
CA SER A 98 5.81 -12.33 9.76
C SER A 98 5.58 -13.78 9.32
N LYS A 99 6.57 -14.45 8.72
CA LYS A 99 6.48 -15.88 8.41
C LYS A 99 6.58 -16.75 9.65
N ARG A 100 7.36 -16.35 10.67
CA ARG A 100 7.41 -17.03 11.96
C ARG A 100 6.06 -16.93 12.67
N ASP A 101 5.41 -15.77 12.63
CA ASP A 101 4.04 -15.60 13.14
C ASP A 101 3.02 -16.41 12.34
N ARG A 102 3.20 -16.56 11.02
CA ARG A 102 2.33 -17.39 10.19
C ARG A 102 2.52 -18.89 10.44
N ILE A 103 3.75 -19.32 10.71
CA ILE A 103 4.05 -20.67 11.19
C ILE A 103 3.45 -20.87 12.58
N ILE A 104 3.62 -19.91 13.51
CA ILE A 104 2.99 -19.93 14.83
C ILE A 104 1.47 -19.91 14.71
N TYR A 105 0.88 -19.21 13.73
CA TYR A 105 -0.56 -19.14 13.49
C TYR A 105 -1.12 -20.46 12.94
N LEU A 106 -0.42 -21.07 11.97
CA LEU A 106 -0.73 -22.42 11.48
C LEU A 106 -0.55 -23.48 12.58
N LEU A 107 0.40 -23.26 13.50
CA LEU A 107 0.62 -24.11 14.67
C LEU A 107 -0.33 -23.76 15.84
N ARG A 108 -0.99 -22.60 15.84
CA ARG A 108 -1.98 -22.18 16.87
C ARG A 108 -3.31 -22.91 16.75
N GLU A 109 -3.59 -23.52 15.60
CA GLU A 109 -4.70 -24.48 15.45
C GLU A 109 -4.42 -25.76 16.25
N GLU A 110 -3.14 -26.10 16.49
CA GLU A 110 -2.75 -27.10 17.49
C GLU A 110 -2.59 -26.38 18.85
N LYS A 111 -3.53 -26.61 19.77
CA LYS A 111 -3.59 -25.95 21.10
C LYS A 111 -2.44 -26.32 22.06
N ASP A 112 -1.32 -26.87 21.57
CA ASP A 112 -0.18 -27.31 22.37
C ASP A 112 1.13 -26.64 21.91
N MET A 113 1.62 -25.74 22.75
CA MET A 113 2.81 -24.93 22.51
C MET A 113 4.12 -25.71 22.68
N VAL A 114 4.12 -26.79 23.48
CA VAL A 114 5.32 -27.63 23.69
C VAL A 114 5.57 -28.49 22.46
N LEU A 115 4.52 -29.16 21.98
CA LEU A 115 4.55 -29.95 20.75
C LEU A 115 4.96 -29.10 19.53
N THR A 116 4.55 -27.83 19.52
CA THR A 116 4.93 -26.84 18.51
C THR A 116 6.43 -26.58 18.49
N ILE A 117 7.06 -26.41 19.66
CA ILE A 117 8.50 -26.19 19.77
C ILE A 117 9.25 -27.43 19.32
N GLU A 118 8.81 -28.63 19.74
CA GLU A 118 9.41 -29.89 19.34
C GLU A 118 9.34 -30.12 17.83
N LYS A 119 8.20 -29.85 17.19
CA LYS A 119 8.05 -29.93 15.73
C LYS A 119 8.96 -28.94 15.01
N LEU A 120 9.12 -27.72 15.53
CA LEU A 120 10.02 -26.73 14.94
C LEU A 120 11.49 -27.11 15.09
N GLU A 121 11.88 -27.69 16.21
CA GLU A 121 13.23 -28.21 16.43
C GLU A 121 13.51 -29.41 15.53
N PHE A 122 12.55 -30.33 15.40
CA PHE A 122 12.61 -31.45 14.47
C PHE A 122 12.76 -30.99 13.02
N LEU A 123 11.99 -29.99 12.58
CA LEU A 123 12.08 -29.46 11.21
C LEU A 123 13.38 -28.68 10.95
N LYS A 124 13.94 -28.03 11.97
CA LYS A 124 15.28 -27.42 11.88
C LYS A 124 16.38 -28.47 11.77
N ALA A 125 16.25 -29.58 12.49
CA ALA A 125 17.17 -30.71 12.42
C ALA A 125 17.06 -31.48 11.09
N ASN A 126 15.93 -31.34 10.37
CA ASN A 126 15.65 -32.02 9.11
C ASN A 126 15.35 -31.00 7.97
N PRO A 127 16.39 -30.30 7.46
CA PRO A 127 16.21 -29.19 6.53
C PRO A 127 15.64 -29.59 5.16
N ASP A 128 15.76 -30.85 4.75
CA ASP A 128 15.21 -31.33 3.48
C ASP A 128 13.69 -31.49 3.55
N LEU A 129 13.18 -32.03 4.66
CA LEU A 129 11.74 -32.06 4.96
C LEU A 129 11.17 -30.64 5.05
N TRP A 130 11.90 -29.71 5.67
CA TRP A 130 11.50 -28.30 5.71
C TRP A 130 11.39 -27.66 4.32
N LYS A 131 12.34 -27.94 3.42
CA LYS A 131 12.30 -27.47 2.03
C LYS A 131 11.13 -28.08 1.25
N GLU A 132 10.83 -29.34 1.49
CA GLU A 132 9.71 -30.04 0.84
C GLU A 132 8.35 -29.48 1.28
N ILE A 133 8.15 -29.28 2.60
CA ILE A 133 6.96 -28.64 3.17
C ILE A 133 6.78 -27.21 2.62
N LYS A 134 7.88 -26.46 2.51
CA LYS A 134 7.84 -25.11 1.96
C LYS A 134 7.40 -25.10 0.48
N LYS A 135 7.91 -26.05 -0.32
CA LYS A 135 7.47 -26.21 -1.72
C LYS A 135 5.97 -26.51 -1.83
N THR A 136 5.43 -27.39 -0.98
CA THR A 136 3.99 -27.70 -0.99
C THR A 136 3.14 -26.48 -0.56
N MET A 137 3.60 -25.69 0.40
CA MET A 137 2.93 -24.43 0.78
C MET A 137 2.93 -23.38 -0.34
N ASP A 138 4.03 -23.25 -1.07
CA ASP A 138 4.12 -22.34 -2.22
C ASP A 138 3.12 -22.78 -3.32
N ILE A 139 3.02 -24.08 -3.60
CA ILE A 139 2.03 -24.64 -4.54
C ILE A 139 0.58 -24.38 -4.10
N GLN A 140 0.26 -24.56 -2.81
CA GLN A 140 -1.08 -24.26 -2.30
C GLN A 140 -1.44 -22.77 -2.43
N THR A 141 -0.47 -21.89 -2.26
CA THR A 141 -0.65 -20.44 -2.43
C THR A 141 -0.91 -20.09 -3.90
N VAL A 142 -0.13 -20.67 -4.81
CA VAL A 142 -0.34 -20.53 -6.27
C VAL A 142 -1.72 -21.04 -6.67
N ASN A 143 -2.15 -22.21 -6.19
CA ASN A 143 -3.48 -22.76 -6.48
C ASN A 143 -4.61 -21.86 -5.98
N ARG A 144 -4.50 -21.29 -4.77
CA ARG A 144 -5.50 -20.33 -4.27
C ARG A 144 -5.60 -19.08 -5.15
N ASN A 145 -4.46 -18.55 -5.60
CA ASN A 145 -4.46 -17.38 -6.47
C ASN A 145 -5.11 -17.69 -7.83
N LEU A 146 -4.82 -18.85 -8.41
CA LEU A 146 -5.43 -19.29 -9.68
C LEU A 146 -6.95 -19.47 -9.55
N VAL A 147 -7.46 -19.98 -8.42
CA VAL A 147 -8.91 -20.07 -8.16
C VAL A 147 -9.54 -18.68 -8.11
N ILE A 148 -8.92 -17.73 -7.39
CA ILE A 148 -9.40 -16.35 -7.32
C ILE A 148 -9.38 -15.68 -8.70
N GLU A 149 -8.34 -15.91 -9.51
CA GLU A 149 -8.28 -15.43 -10.89
C GLU A 149 -9.39 -16.04 -11.76
N GLY A 150 -9.67 -17.34 -11.60
CA GLY A 150 -10.79 -18.02 -12.26
C GLY A 150 -12.14 -17.38 -11.93
N ASP A 151 -12.42 -17.16 -10.65
CA ASP A 151 -13.67 -16.53 -10.19
C ASP A 151 -13.81 -15.10 -10.73
N ASN A 152 -12.72 -14.34 -10.78
CA ASN A 152 -12.72 -12.98 -11.34
C ASN A 152 -13.02 -12.98 -12.84
N ILE A 153 -12.43 -13.91 -13.60
CA ILE A 153 -12.69 -14.07 -15.04
C ILE A 153 -14.17 -14.45 -15.27
N GLU A 154 -14.72 -15.36 -14.47
CA GLU A 154 -16.11 -15.78 -14.57
C GLU A 154 -17.08 -14.60 -14.31
N ASN A 155 -16.80 -13.81 -13.27
CA ASN A 155 -17.55 -12.60 -12.97
C ASN A 155 -17.45 -11.54 -14.09
N GLU A 156 -16.28 -11.37 -14.71
CA GLU A 156 -16.09 -10.46 -15.83
C GLU A 156 -16.89 -10.90 -17.07
N ILE A 157 -16.90 -12.21 -17.36
CA ILE A 157 -17.70 -12.80 -18.44
C ILE A 157 -19.19 -12.59 -18.18
N GLU A 158 -19.66 -12.82 -16.95
CA GLU A 158 -21.06 -12.63 -16.60
C GLU A 158 -21.47 -11.16 -16.70
N GLY A 159 -20.63 -10.23 -16.22
CA GLY A 159 -20.82 -8.79 -16.39
C GLY A 159 -20.93 -8.39 -17.87
N LYS A 160 -20.07 -8.94 -18.73
CA LYS A 160 -20.12 -8.71 -20.19
C LYS A 160 -21.40 -9.27 -20.83
N LYS A 161 -21.88 -10.44 -20.40
CA LYS A 161 -23.16 -11.01 -20.88
C LYS A 161 -24.36 -10.13 -20.49
N ILE A 162 -24.38 -9.63 -19.26
CA ILE A 162 -25.45 -8.73 -18.78
C ILE A 162 -25.48 -7.43 -19.60
N LEU A 163 -24.31 -6.83 -19.86
CA LEU A 163 -24.22 -5.62 -20.69
C LEU A 163 -24.74 -5.86 -22.11
N LEU A 164 -24.37 -6.99 -22.72
CA LEU A 164 -24.84 -7.35 -24.06
C LEU A 164 -26.37 -7.54 -24.08
N LYS A 165 -26.93 -8.23 -23.09
CA LYS A 165 -28.38 -8.41 -22.93
C LYS A 165 -29.10 -7.08 -22.80
N ASN A 166 -28.57 -6.17 -21.98
CA ASN A 166 -29.15 -4.83 -21.80
C ASN A 166 -29.10 -4.01 -23.09
N PHE A 167 -28.01 -4.08 -23.84
CA PHE A 167 -27.87 -3.43 -25.15
C PHE A 167 -28.93 -3.91 -26.14
N TYR A 168 -29.10 -5.23 -26.29
CA TYR A 168 -30.12 -5.79 -27.18
C TYR A 168 -31.54 -5.46 -26.71
N ASN A 169 -31.82 -5.53 -25.41
CA ASN A 169 -33.11 -5.14 -24.86
C ASN A 169 -33.45 -3.67 -25.17
N LYS A 170 -32.47 -2.78 -25.06
CA LYS A 170 -32.62 -1.36 -25.42
C LYS A 170 -32.91 -1.20 -26.91
N MET A 171 -32.14 -1.86 -27.78
CA MET A 171 -32.37 -1.85 -29.23
C MET A 171 -33.76 -2.38 -29.61
N ILE A 172 -34.20 -3.47 -28.98
CA ILE A 172 -35.54 -4.05 -29.19
C ILE A 172 -36.62 -3.06 -28.75
N LYS A 173 -36.46 -2.43 -27.58
CA LYS A 173 -37.40 -1.42 -27.08
C LYS A 173 -37.49 -0.21 -28.00
N GLU A 174 -36.35 0.29 -28.50
CA GLU A 174 -36.31 1.39 -29.47
C GLU A 174 -36.96 1.02 -30.81
N LYS A 175 -36.71 -0.19 -31.33
CA LYS A 175 -37.38 -0.68 -32.55
C LYS A 175 -38.89 -0.81 -32.37
N ARG A 176 -39.35 -1.37 -31.24
CA ARG A 176 -40.79 -1.48 -30.92
C ARG A 176 -41.46 -0.11 -30.85
N LYS A 177 -40.81 0.87 -30.21
CA LYS A 177 -41.27 2.26 -30.15
C LYS A 177 -41.40 2.89 -31.55
N LYS A 178 -40.41 2.67 -32.43
CA LYS A 178 -40.46 3.15 -33.83
C LYS A 178 -41.58 2.52 -34.65
N LEU A 179 -41.97 1.30 -34.32
CA LEU A 179 -43.03 0.55 -35.01
C LEU A 179 -44.44 0.84 -34.44
N GLY A 180 -44.57 1.71 -33.43
CA GLY A 180 -45.86 2.01 -32.79
C GLY A 180 -46.45 0.83 -32.02
N ILE A 181 -45.63 -0.14 -31.62
CA ILE A 181 -46.05 -1.28 -30.82
C ILE A 181 -45.93 -0.88 -29.35
N ASP A 182 -47.02 -0.41 -28.76
CA ASP A 182 -47.08 -0.03 -27.35
C ASP A 182 -46.85 -1.23 -26.43
N ILE A 183 -46.06 -1.01 -25.38
CA ILE A 183 -45.74 -2.00 -24.35
C ILE A 183 -46.41 -1.52 -23.06
N TYR A 184 -47.47 -2.22 -22.64
CA TYR A 184 -48.03 -2.13 -21.28
C TYR A 184 -47.03 -2.70 -20.26
#